data_AF-A0A9E3LNZ0-F1
#
_entry.id   AF-A0A9E3LNZ0-F1
#
_cell.length_a   1.000
_cell.length_b   1.000
_cell.length_c   1.000
_cell.angle_alpha   90.00
_cell.angle_beta   90.00
_cell.angle_gamma   90.00
#
_symmetry.space_group_name_H-M   'P 1'
#
loop_
_entity.id
_entity.type
_entity.pdbx_description
1 polymer ?
#
loop_
_entity_poly.entity_id
_entity_poly.type
_entity_poly.pdbx_seq_one_letter_code
_entity_poly.pdbx_strand_id
1 'polypeptide(L)'
;MNWTVCPTLDAQRQLEALDRPVRDRVIKALARLACDPYASPNVKALRGKKGRYRLRVGDWRVLYTLDRDVLVVLVVEVAHRREAYR
;
A
#
# COMPACT_ATOMS: atom_id res chain seq x y z
N MET A 1 3.48 -13.76 12.27
CA MET A 1 3.27 -12.42 12.86
C MET A 1 2.28 -11.71 11.98
N ASN A 2 1.15 -11.24 12.52
CA ASN A 2 0.16 -10.51 11.73
C ASN A 2 0.37 -9.01 11.92
N TRP A 3 0.43 -8.31 10.80
CA TRP A 3 0.49 -6.85 10.73
C TRP A 3 -0.92 -6.28 10.57
N THR A 4 -1.17 -5.15 11.21
CA THR A 4 -2.42 -4.41 11.03
C THR A 4 -2.26 -3.44 9.87
N VAL A 5 -3.16 -3.50 8.88
CA VAL A 5 -3.16 -2.56 7.75
C VAL A 5 -4.14 -1.43 8.03
N CYS A 6 -3.63 -0.22 8.15
CA CYS A 6 -4.42 0.98 8.44
C CYS A 6 -4.26 1.97 7.29
N PRO A 7 -5.32 2.27 6.51
CA PRO A 7 -5.30 3.39 5.59
C PRO A 7 -5.44 4.71 6.33
N THR A 8 -4.75 5.74 5.85
CA THR A 8 -5.08 7.13 6.18
C THR A 8 -6.44 7.51 5.60
N LEU A 9 -7.03 8.61 6.07
CA LEU A 9 -8.30 9.12 5.52
C LEU A 9 -8.21 9.39 4.01
N ASP A 10 -7.09 9.93 3.54
CA ASP A 10 -6.87 10.20 2.12
C ASP A 10 -6.73 8.90 1.32
N ALA A 11 -5.95 7.94 1.81
CA ALA A 11 -5.82 6.63 1.18
C ALA A 11 -7.15 5.87 1.14
N GLN A 12 -7.97 5.99 2.18
CA GLN A 12 -9.31 5.39 2.21
C GLN A 12 -10.20 6.00 1.12
N ARG A 13 -10.25 7.32 1.01
CA ARG A 13 -11.01 8.01 -0.06
C ARG A 13 -10.52 7.61 -1.45
N GLN A 14 -9.21 7.52 -1.64
CA GLN A 14 -8.61 7.07 -2.90
C GLN A 14 -9.00 5.64 -3.23
N LEU A 15 -9.01 4.72 -2.25
CA LEU A 15 -9.47 3.35 -2.41
C LEU A 15 -10.95 3.27 -2.79
N GLU A 16 -11.79 4.06 -2.14
CA GLU A 16 -13.23 4.11 -2.38
C GLU A 16 -13.56 4.62 -3.80
N ALA A 17 -12.77 5.57 -4.30
CA ALA A 17 -12.90 6.14 -5.66
C ALA A 17 -12.47 5.19 -6.78
N LEU A 18 -11.82 4.06 -6.48
CA LEU A 18 -11.42 3.07 -7.48
C LEU A 18 -12.62 2.30 -8.04
N ASP A 19 -12.56 2.00 -9.33
CA ASP A 19 -13.43 1.04 -9.98
C ASP A 19 -13.40 -0.30 -9.22
N ARG A 20 -14.55 -0.96 -9.09
CA ARG A 20 -14.70 -2.19 -8.30
C ARG A 20 -13.64 -3.27 -8.60
N PRO A 21 -13.31 -3.60 -9.87
CA PRO A 21 -12.29 -4.61 -10.17
C PRO A 21 -10.86 -4.20 -9.75
N VAL A 22 -10.57 -2.89 -9.73
CA VAL A 22 -9.29 -2.38 -9.26
C VAL A 22 -9.26 -2.44 -7.74
N ARG A 23 -10.30 -1.94 -7.07
CA ARG A 23 -10.42 -1.93 -5.61
C ARG A 23 -10.24 -3.32 -5.02
N ASP A 24 -10.90 -4.32 -5.60
CA ASP A 24 -10.82 -5.71 -5.13
C ASP A 24 -9.38 -6.27 -5.24
N ARG A 25 -8.67 -5.92 -6.32
CA ARG A 25 -7.26 -6.31 -6.49
C ARG A 25 -6.37 -5.63 -5.45
N VAL A 26 -6.60 -4.35 -5.16
CA VAL A 26 -5.83 -3.61 -4.15
C VAL A 26 -6.10 -4.16 -2.76
N ILE A 27 -7.36 -4.40 -2.37
CA ILE A 27 -7.72 -4.99 -1.07
C ILE A 27 -7.07 -6.36 -0.89
N LYS A 28 -7.12 -7.24 -1.90
CA LYS A 28 -6.41 -8.54 -1.86
C LYS A 28 -4.91 -8.37 -1.67
N ALA A 29 -4.31 -7.34 -2.27
CA ALA A 29 -2.89 -7.07 -2.13
C ALA A 29 -2.55 -6.52 -0.73
N LEU A 30 -3.40 -5.66 -0.16
CA LEU A 30 -3.27 -5.18 1.22
C LEU A 30 -3.40 -6.31 2.24
N ALA A 31 -4.35 -7.23 2.05
CA ALA A 31 -4.49 -8.41 2.90
C ALA A 31 -3.22 -9.27 2.92
N ARG A 32 -2.47 -9.35 1.81
CA ARG A 32 -1.17 -10.04 1.76
C ARG A 32 -0.10 -9.29 2.55
N LEU A 33 -0.11 -7.95 2.55
CA LEU A 33 0.80 -7.15 3.37
C LEU A 33 0.56 -7.36 4.88
N ALA A 34 -0.68 -7.67 5.27
CA ALA A 34 -1.00 -8.01 6.66
C ALA A 34 -0.29 -9.30 7.13
N CYS A 35 -0.06 -10.25 6.22
CA CYS A 35 0.69 -11.48 6.55
C CYS A 35 2.19 -11.22 6.62
N ASP A 36 2.72 -10.52 5.61
CA ASP A 36 4.12 -10.09 5.56
C ASP A 36 4.24 -8.85 4.65
N PRO A 37 4.64 -7.68 5.19
CA PRO A 37 4.77 -6.45 4.43
C PRO A 37 5.86 -6.48 3.35
N TYR A 38 6.73 -7.50 3.35
CA TYR A 38 7.84 -7.67 2.41
C TYR A 38 7.66 -8.85 1.45
N ALA A 39 6.69 -9.74 1.67
CA ALA A 39 6.55 -11.00 0.94
C ALA A 39 6.27 -10.87 -0.56
N SER A 40 5.80 -9.71 -1.01
CA SER A 40 5.43 -9.52 -2.41
C SER A 40 6.63 -9.02 -3.23
N PRO A 41 7.00 -9.67 -4.37
CA PRO A 41 8.07 -9.19 -5.25
C PRO A 41 7.75 -7.84 -5.89
N ASN A 42 6.50 -7.39 -5.79
CA ASN A 42 6.03 -6.09 -6.27
C ASN A 42 6.23 -4.96 -5.24
N VAL A 43 6.77 -5.27 -4.06
CA VAL A 43 7.17 -4.30 -3.05
C VAL A 43 8.59 -3.82 -3.35
N LYS A 44 8.79 -2.50 -3.34
CA LYS A 44 10.13 -1.89 -3.36
C LYS A 44 10.21 -0.80 -2.31
N ALA A 45 11.34 -0.76 -1.59
CA ALA A 45 11.68 0.40 -0.77
C ALA A 45 11.89 1.63 -1.67
N LEU A 46 11.36 2.78 -1.24
CA LEU A 46 11.59 4.04 -1.94
C LEU A 46 12.98 4.57 -1.60
N ARG A 47 13.72 5.01 -2.63
CA ARG A 47 15.05 5.61 -2.45
C ARG A 47 14.92 6.92 -1.66
N GLY A 48 15.82 7.13 -0.69
CA GLY A 48 15.92 8.37 0.07
C GLY A 48 14.91 8.56 1.21
N LYS A 49 13.94 7.64 1.41
CA LYS A 49 12.97 7.71 2.51
C LYS A 49 12.93 6.39 3.29
N LYS A 50 13.65 6.33 4.42
CA LYS A 50 13.66 5.15 5.31
C LYS A 50 12.23 4.79 5.74
N GLY A 51 11.93 3.50 5.75
CA GLY A 51 10.63 2.98 6.19
C GLY A 51 9.46 3.20 5.22
N ARG A 52 9.70 3.72 4.00
CA ARG A 52 8.66 3.87 2.97
C ARG A 52 8.79 2.84 1.87
N TYR A 53 7.66 2.26 1.50
CA TYR A 53 7.57 1.18 0.52
C TYR A 53 6.51 1.51 -0.51
N ARG A 54 6.69 0.93 -1.70
CA ARG A 54 5.74 0.99 -2.80
C ARG A 54 5.38 -0.42 -3.22
N LEU A 55 4.11 -0.77 -3.12
CA LEU A 55 3.54 -1.98 -3.70
C LEU A 55 2.92 -1.65 -5.06
N ARG A 56 3.26 -2.42 -6.09
CA ARG A 56 2.62 -2.34 -7.42
C ARG A 56 1.44 -3.32 -7.52
N VAL A 57 0.29 -2.81 -7.94
CA VAL A 57 -0.92 -3.58 -8.24
C VAL A 57 -1.39 -3.25 -9.66
N GLY A 58 -0.82 -3.93 -10.65
CA GLY A 58 -1.04 -3.58 -12.06
C GLY A 58 -0.54 -2.17 -12.38
N ASP A 59 -1.47 -1.29 -12.78
CA ASP A 59 -1.21 0.13 -13.03
C ASP A 59 -1.35 1.02 -11.79
N TRP A 60 -1.76 0.47 -10.66
CA TRP A 60 -1.90 1.20 -9.41
C TRP A 60 -0.68 1.00 -8.51
N ARG A 61 -0.39 2.02 -7.71
CA ARG A 61 0.70 2.03 -6.73
C ARG A 61 0.12 2.36 -5.37
N VAL A 62 0.52 1.55 -4.39
CA VAL A 62 0.18 1.75 -2.99
C VAL A 62 1.46 2.17 -2.29
N LEU A 63 1.49 3.37 -1.73
CA LEU A 63 2.57 3.85 -0.89
C LEU A 63 2.20 3.59 0.56
N TYR A 64 3.10 2.95 1.30
CA TYR A 64 2.89 2.64 2.69
C TYR A 64 4.17 2.77 3.50
N THR A 65 4.00 2.94 4.80
CA THR A 65 5.09 2.93 5.78
C THR A 65 4.88 1.82 6.78
N LEU A 66 5.95 1.43 7.45
CA LEU A 66 5.92 0.38 8.46
C LEU A 66 6.31 0.95 9.81
N ASP A 67 5.46 0.71 10.80
CA ASP A 67 5.81 0.84 12.20
C ASP A 67 6.09 -0.55 12.75
N ARG A 68 7.36 -0.81 13.07
CA ARG A 68 7.82 -2.13 13.52
C ARG A 68 7.55 -2.36 15.01
N ASP A 69 7.38 -1.29 15.78
CA ASP A 69 7.19 -1.38 17.23
C ASP A 69 5.76 -1.85 17.54
N VAL A 70 4.79 -1.47 16.69
CA VAL A 70 3.38 -1.86 16.81
C VAL A 70 2.86 -2.74 15.67
N LEU A 71 3.73 -3.20 14.76
CA LEU A 71 3.40 -4.05 13.61
C LEU A 71 2.29 -3.48 12.72
N VAL A 72 2.39 -2.18 12.39
CA VAL A 72 1.40 -1.49 11.55
C VAL A 72 1.94 -1.22 10.15
N VAL A 73 1.12 -1.52 9.14
CA VAL A 73 1.27 -1.08 7.75
C VAL A 73 0.36 0.12 7.54
N LEU A 74 0.94 1.32 7.56
CA LEU A 74 0.19 2.56 7.31
C LEU A 74 0.13 2.85 5.81
N VAL A 75 -1.04 2.72 5.20
CA VAL A 75 -1.24 3.05 3.78
C VAL A 75 -1.47 4.55 3.65
N VAL A 76 -0.52 5.21 2.99
CA VAL A 76 -0.48 6.67 2.86
C VAL A 76 -1.14 7.12 1.57
N GLU A 77 -1.01 6.34 0.49
CA GLU A 77 -1.53 6.74 -0.82
C GLU A 77 -1.84 5.52 -1.70
N VAL A 78 -2.92 5.62 -2.47
CA VAL A 78 -3.29 4.68 -3.54
C VAL A 78 -3.55 5.49 -4.80
N ALA A 79 -2.62 5.42 -5.75
CA ALA A 79 -2.64 6.26 -6.94
C ALA A 79 -2.34 5.47 -8.21
N HIS A 80 -2.89 5.94 -9.33
CA HIS A 80 -2.57 5.38 -10.64
C HIS A 80 -1.13 5.71 -11.03
N ARG A 81 -0.52 4.93 -11.94
CA ARG A 81 0.88 5.09 -12.36
C ARG A 81 1.27 6.48 -12.83
N ARG A 82 0.28 7.22 -13.35
CA ARG A 82 0.44 8.56 -13.92
C ARG A 82 0.46 9.66 -12.84
N GLU A 83 -0.04 9.35 -11.65
CA GLU A 83 -0.22 10.31 -10.55
C GLU A 83 0.78 10.07 -9.42
N ALA A 84 1.19 8.82 -9.20
CA ALA A 84 2.04 8.37 -8.09
C ALA A 84 3.51 8.90 -8.11
N TYR A 85 3.84 9.88 -8.94
CA TYR A 85 5.16 10.53 -9.01
C TYR A 85 5.09 12.05 -9.15
N ARG A 86 3.93 12.66 -8.88
CA ARG A 86 3.87 14.11 -8.65
C ARG A 86 4.32 14.47 -7.24
#